data_AF-A0A429Q8Z8-F1
#
_entry.id   AF-A0A429Q8Z8-F1
#
_cell.length_a   1.000
_cell.length_b   1.000
_cell.length_c   1.000
_cell.angle_alpha   90.00
_cell.angle_beta   90.00
_cell.angle_gamma   90.00
#
_symmetry.space_group_name_H-M   'P 1'
#
loop_
_entity.id
_entity.type
_entity.pdbx_description
1 polymer ?
#
loop_
_entity_poly.entity_id
_entity_poly.type
_entity_poly.pdbx_seq_one_letter_code
_entity_poly.pdbx_strand_id
1 'polypeptide(L)'
;MVGARALDVLAALRTDSSELTAGHPDHTFRPAPDRLARWQASGFDTTPFHTGFHVAWNRYAELGLSQVLPLHRVLVGAESTRPGAFGGFHHPDQGYRHLQMFAVITMYGPMERDLPERPELALLDLLRAYAHDCLHYGSRRRYVDVGGELVRTQYGINFRRVSGRTYSAADPKGSSYTRNLGVVMEGACDREARRITREAAVRTGLREPEDPTGRLAFRDTTGTLMSEDVTPAPLREYADEAERYAEALRRYETGVNHRYASFLDEFAPGEEEELHTLLLRAVISGDTQPLSRWLDSRHGPGTLAGVFLTDGYFAPSAG
;
A
#
# COMPACT_ATOMS: atom_id res chain seq x y z
N MET A 1 2.66 26.67 11.80
CA MET A 1 3.96 26.18 12.29
C MET A 1 3.68 25.03 13.24
N VAL A 2 4.46 23.96 13.16
CA VAL A 2 4.40 22.86 14.15
C VAL A 2 5.18 23.32 15.38
N GLY A 3 4.60 23.23 16.58
CA GLY A 3 5.27 23.65 17.82
C GLY A 3 6.48 22.76 18.17
N ALA A 4 7.43 23.29 18.94
CA ALA A 4 8.64 22.56 19.34
C ALA A 4 8.34 21.21 20.00
N ARG A 5 7.35 21.17 20.90
CA ARG A 5 6.87 19.94 21.55
C ARG A 5 6.43 18.85 20.55
N ALA A 6 5.77 19.24 19.46
CA ALA A 6 5.31 18.30 18.46
C ALA A 6 6.47 17.74 17.60
N LEU A 7 7.55 18.50 17.43
CA LEU A 7 8.79 17.99 16.81
C LEU A 7 9.50 16.98 17.71
N ASP A 8 9.54 17.22 19.02
CA ASP A 8 10.15 16.30 19.99
C ASP A 8 9.38 14.96 20.04
N VAL A 9 8.04 15.01 20.06
CA VAL A 9 7.19 13.80 20.00
C VAL A 9 7.44 13.02 18.71
N LEU A 10 7.52 13.69 17.56
CA LEU A 10 7.82 13.02 16.30
C LEU A 10 9.23 12.43 16.28
N ALA A 11 10.21 13.10 16.86
CA ALA A 11 11.57 12.59 16.96
C ALA A 11 11.59 11.28 17.77
N ALA A 12 10.95 11.27 18.95
CA ALA A 12 10.84 10.08 19.79
C ALA A 12 10.16 8.90 19.07
N LEU A 13 9.02 9.16 18.41
CA LEU A 13 8.29 8.16 17.63
C LEU A 13 9.10 7.58 16.45
N ARG A 14 10.08 8.32 15.94
CA ARG A 14 10.90 7.90 14.79
C ARG A 14 12.19 7.20 15.19
N THR A 15 12.53 7.21 16.48
CA THR A 15 13.70 6.54 17.04
C THR A 15 13.36 5.20 17.68
N ASP A 16 12.16 5.06 18.24
CA ASP A 16 11.68 3.81 18.83
C ASP A 16 10.63 3.14 17.94
N SER A 17 10.85 1.86 17.64
CA SER A 17 9.95 1.05 16.81
C SER A 17 9.27 -0.08 17.60
N SER A 18 9.52 -0.18 18.91
CA SER A 18 8.99 -1.23 19.78
C SER A 18 7.46 -1.27 19.81
N GLU A 19 6.81 -0.10 19.84
CA GLU A 19 5.34 0.00 19.82
C GLU A 19 4.74 -0.48 18.50
N LEU A 20 5.50 -0.46 17.39
CA LEU A 20 4.99 -0.83 16.07
C LEU A 20 4.73 -2.32 15.94
N THR A 21 5.47 -3.14 16.68
CA THR A 21 5.34 -4.60 16.66
C THR A 21 4.48 -5.11 17.82
N ALA A 22 3.97 -4.24 18.68
CA ALA A 22 3.15 -4.62 19.83
C ALA A 22 1.81 -5.27 19.43
N GLY A 23 1.28 -4.94 18.24
CA GLY A 23 0.11 -5.60 17.66
C GLY A 23 0.36 -7.04 17.19
N HIS A 24 1.63 -7.48 17.20
CA HIS A 24 2.12 -8.76 16.69
C HIS A 24 2.98 -9.48 17.74
N PRO A 25 2.44 -9.76 18.94
CA PRO A 25 3.24 -10.21 20.08
C PRO A 25 3.93 -11.56 19.86
N ASP A 26 3.39 -12.40 18.98
CA ASP A 26 3.94 -13.72 18.67
C ASP A 26 5.01 -13.67 17.57
N HIS A 27 5.20 -12.52 16.90
CA HIS A 27 6.08 -12.40 15.74
C HIS A 27 7.42 -11.74 16.07
N THR A 28 8.50 -12.26 15.48
CA THR A 28 9.82 -11.64 15.59
C THR A 28 10.12 -10.81 14.34
N PHE A 29 10.28 -9.50 14.51
CA PHE A 29 10.62 -8.56 13.45
C PHE A 29 12.11 -8.24 13.43
N ARG A 30 12.64 -8.02 12.22
CA ARG A 30 13.98 -7.48 12.01
C ARG A 30 13.96 -6.47 10.86
N PRO A 31 14.89 -5.50 10.82
CA PRO A 31 15.05 -4.65 9.65
C PRO A 31 15.21 -5.48 8.36
N ALA A 32 14.67 -4.99 7.25
CA ALA A 32 14.71 -5.70 5.97
C ALA A 32 16.14 -6.06 5.50
N PRO A 33 17.17 -5.20 5.65
CA PRO A 33 18.54 -5.59 5.30
C PRO A 33 19.02 -6.82 6.06
N ASP A 34 18.68 -6.94 7.34
CA ASP A 34 19.07 -8.08 8.18
C ASP A 34 18.37 -9.36 7.74
N ARG A 35 17.07 -9.28 7.39
CA ARG A 35 16.32 -10.43 6.85
C ARG A 35 16.86 -10.89 5.51
N LEU A 36 17.08 -9.96 4.58
CA LEU A 36 17.62 -10.27 3.26
C LEU A 36 19.00 -10.91 3.36
N ALA A 37 19.88 -10.37 4.23
CA ALA A 37 21.21 -10.94 4.45
C ALA A 37 21.15 -12.36 5.03
N ARG A 38 20.24 -12.63 5.96
CA ARG A 38 20.03 -13.97 6.54
C ARG A 38 19.52 -14.98 5.52
N TRP A 39 18.49 -14.61 4.77
CA TRP A 39 17.94 -15.43 3.70
C TRP A 39 18.99 -15.75 2.65
N GLN A 40 19.79 -14.76 2.25
CA GLN A 40 20.92 -14.96 1.34
C GLN A 40 21.99 -15.89 1.92
N ALA A 41 22.34 -15.75 3.21
CA ALA A 41 23.29 -16.62 3.89
C ALA A 41 22.77 -18.08 4.03
N SER A 42 21.46 -18.28 3.98
CA SER A 42 20.82 -19.61 3.92
C SER A 42 20.68 -20.16 2.51
N GLY A 43 21.23 -19.48 1.50
CA GLY A 43 21.27 -19.95 0.11
C GLY A 43 20.11 -19.48 -0.77
N PHE A 44 19.27 -18.54 -0.31
CA PHE A 44 18.20 -17.98 -1.14
C PHE A 44 18.73 -16.91 -2.07
N ASP A 45 18.28 -16.96 -3.33
CA ASP A 45 18.57 -15.91 -4.30
C ASP A 45 17.71 -14.67 -4.02
N THR A 46 18.32 -13.62 -3.47
CA THR A 46 17.67 -12.33 -3.19
C THR A 46 17.67 -11.38 -4.39
N THR A 47 18.20 -11.80 -5.55
CA THR A 47 18.26 -11.01 -6.78
C THR A 47 16.90 -10.45 -7.23
N PRO A 48 15.76 -11.18 -7.13
CA PRO A 48 14.45 -10.64 -7.48
C PRO A 48 14.08 -9.36 -6.70
N PHE A 49 14.33 -9.35 -5.38
CA PHE A 49 14.05 -8.18 -4.55
C PHE A 49 14.94 -7.00 -4.96
N HIS A 50 16.24 -7.22 -5.12
CA HIS A 50 17.18 -6.14 -5.50
C HIS A 50 16.91 -5.60 -6.90
N THR A 51 16.56 -6.46 -7.86
CA THR A 51 16.15 -6.06 -9.21
C THR A 51 14.92 -5.17 -9.16
N GLY A 52 13.89 -5.60 -8.43
CA GLY A 52 12.67 -4.81 -8.25
C GLY A 52 12.89 -3.51 -7.50
N PHE A 53 13.76 -3.50 -6.49
CA PHE A 53 14.16 -2.29 -5.77
C PHE A 53 14.73 -1.24 -6.73
N HIS A 54 15.61 -1.64 -7.66
CA HIS A 54 16.15 -0.72 -8.66
C HIS A 54 15.10 -0.23 -9.66
N VAL A 55 14.17 -1.09 -10.07
CA VAL A 55 13.03 -0.70 -10.92
C VAL A 55 12.16 0.34 -10.20
N ALA A 56 11.79 0.08 -8.94
CA ALA A 56 11.01 0.99 -8.11
C ALA A 56 11.70 2.34 -7.94
N TRP A 57 12.99 2.33 -7.60
CA TRP A 57 13.77 3.56 -7.41
C TRP A 57 13.73 4.47 -8.64
N ASN A 58 14.06 3.92 -9.81
CA ASN A 58 14.10 4.68 -11.06
C ASN A 58 12.71 5.21 -11.43
N ARG A 59 11.70 4.34 -11.34
CA ARG A 59 10.34 4.71 -11.66
C ARG A 59 9.80 5.81 -10.75
N TYR A 60 10.02 5.69 -9.44
CA TYR A 60 9.54 6.68 -8.50
C TYR A 60 10.24 8.02 -8.67
N ALA A 61 11.51 8.04 -9.05
CA ALA A 61 12.19 9.28 -9.44
C ALA A 61 11.53 9.95 -10.65
N GLU A 62 11.13 9.21 -11.69
CA GLU A 62 10.38 9.74 -12.86
C GLU A 62 9.02 10.34 -12.48
N LEU A 63 8.40 9.83 -11.42
CA LEU A 63 7.14 10.32 -10.88
C LEU A 63 7.33 11.51 -9.91
N GLY A 64 8.57 11.92 -9.65
CA GLY A 64 8.92 13.05 -8.80
C GLY A 64 9.15 12.70 -7.33
N LEU A 65 9.28 11.41 -6.99
CA LEU A 65 9.65 10.97 -5.65
C LEU A 65 11.15 11.19 -5.43
N SER A 66 11.51 12.04 -4.47
CA SER A 66 12.92 12.34 -4.18
C SER A 66 13.58 11.34 -3.24
N GLN A 67 12.80 10.60 -2.44
CA GLN A 67 13.29 9.60 -1.49
C GLN A 67 12.29 8.45 -1.37
N VAL A 68 12.79 7.22 -1.47
CA VAL A 68 12.04 6.00 -1.13
C VAL A 68 12.17 5.69 0.36
N LEU A 69 11.33 4.81 0.88
CA LEU A 69 11.41 4.34 2.27
C LEU A 69 12.78 3.67 2.50
N PRO A 70 13.60 4.11 3.46
CA PRO A 70 14.87 3.45 3.76
C PRO A 70 14.64 2.02 4.24
N LEU A 71 15.39 1.04 3.71
CA LEU A 71 15.20 -0.38 4.05
C LEU A 71 15.35 -0.68 5.54
N HIS A 72 16.22 0.03 6.27
CA HIS A 72 16.35 -0.13 7.72
C HIS A 72 15.11 0.34 8.51
N ARG A 73 14.19 1.06 7.85
CA ARG A 73 12.87 1.45 8.39
C ARG A 73 11.75 0.50 7.95
N VAL A 74 12.08 -0.64 7.39
CA VAL A 74 11.15 -1.71 7.04
C VAL A 74 11.39 -2.86 7.98
N LEU A 75 10.44 -3.14 8.87
CA LEU A 75 10.47 -4.26 9.80
C LEU A 75 9.76 -5.44 9.17
N VAL A 76 10.48 -6.56 9.03
CA VAL A 76 9.99 -7.79 8.40
C VAL A 76 9.88 -8.89 9.46
N GLY A 77 8.64 -9.27 9.76
CA GLY A 77 8.28 -10.38 10.62
C GLY A 77 8.34 -11.67 9.82
N ALA A 78 9.27 -12.57 10.15
CA ALA A 78 9.46 -13.84 9.42
C ALA A 78 9.38 -15.06 10.34
N GLU A 79 9.16 -14.86 11.63
CA GLU A 79 9.12 -15.93 12.63
C GLU A 79 7.92 -15.68 13.55
N SER A 80 7.22 -16.74 13.94
CA SER A 80 6.06 -16.71 14.82
C SER A 80 6.09 -17.88 15.79
N THR A 81 5.84 -17.62 17.07
CA THR A 81 5.62 -18.68 18.09
C THR A 81 4.20 -19.26 18.03
N ARG A 82 3.28 -18.58 17.35
CA ARG A 82 1.88 -18.99 17.19
C ARG A 82 1.74 -20.08 16.11
N PRO A 83 1.22 -21.27 16.43
CA PRO A 83 1.02 -22.34 15.44
C PRO A 83 0.01 -21.94 14.35
N GLY A 84 0.31 -22.28 13.10
CA GLY A 84 -0.52 -21.96 11.94
C GLY A 84 -0.40 -20.52 11.47
N ALA A 85 0.56 -19.74 11.99
CA ALA A 85 0.75 -18.35 11.60
C ALA A 85 1.14 -18.23 10.12
N PHE A 86 0.43 -17.38 9.39
CA PHE A 86 0.67 -17.17 7.95
C PHE A 86 0.75 -15.69 7.61
N GLY A 87 1.83 -15.26 6.98
CA GLY A 87 2.08 -13.85 6.65
C GLY A 87 1.92 -13.50 5.17
N GLY A 88 2.35 -12.29 4.81
CA GLY A 88 2.36 -11.71 3.46
C GLY A 88 1.58 -10.41 3.38
N PHE A 89 1.49 -9.79 2.20
CA PHE A 89 0.92 -8.45 1.96
C PHE A 89 -0.48 -8.20 2.57
N HIS A 90 -1.30 -9.24 2.74
CA HIS A 90 -2.66 -9.15 3.30
C HIS A 90 -2.77 -9.51 4.79
N HIS A 91 -1.65 -9.73 5.49
CA HIS A 91 -1.66 -9.95 6.93
C HIS A 91 -2.25 -8.74 7.67
N PRO A 92 -3.07 -8.94 8.72
CA PRO A 92 -3.67 -7.84 9.47
C PRO A 92 -2.62 -6.91 10.11
N ASP A 93 -3.03 -5.67 10.39
CA ASP A 93 -2.26 -4.66 11.12
C ASP A 93 -0.81 -4.46 10.65
N GLN A 94 -0.58 -4.46 9.34
CA GLN A 94 0.73 -4.19 8.75
C GLN A 94 0.70 -2.93 7.85
N GLY A 95 1.82 -2.59 7.21
CA GLY A 95 1.99 -1.44 6.30
C GLY A 95 2.67 -0.21 6.92
N TYR A 96 2.78 0.86 6.12
CA TYR A 96 3.49 2.08 6.52
C TYR A 96 2.79 2.90 7.62
N ARG A 97 3.56 3.25 8.66
CA ARG A 97 3.16 4.07 9.83
C ARG A 97 3.79 5.46 9.73
N HIS A 98 2.99 6.43 9.34
CA HIS A 98 3.52 7.73 8.89
C HIS A 98 4.12 8.65 9.95
N LEU A 99 3.75 8.50 11.23
CA LEU A 99 4.34 9.31 12.30
C LEU A 99 5.75 8.80 12.63
N GLN A 100 5.85 7.48 12.79
CA GLN A 100 7.09 6.75 13.07
C GLN A 100 8.01 6.68 11.85
N MET A 101 7.45 6.82 10.64
CA MET A 101 8.15 6.63 9.36
C MET A 101 8.75 5.24 9.19
N PHE A 102 8.04 4.20 9.65
CA PHE A 102 8.43 2.79 9.52
C PHE A 102 7.34 2.00 8.80
N ALA A 103 7.71 0.92 8.12
CA ALA A 103 6.79 -0.10 7.65
C ALA A 103 6.92 -1.35 8.52
N VAL A 104 5.80 -2.00 8.80
CA VAL A 104 5.74 -3.33 9.43
C VAL A 104 5.17 -4.27 8.39
N ILE A 105 5.87 -5.34 8.04
CA ILE A 105 5.51 -6.28 6.98
C ILE A 105 5.76 -7.68 7.51
N THR A 106 4.93 -8.64 7.13
CA THR A 106 5.17 -10.07 7.39
C THR A 106 5.66 -10.79 6.14
N MET A 107 6.50 -11.80 6.32
CA MET A 107 6.94 -12.70 5.25
C MET A 107 5.74 -13.48 4.72
N TYR A 108 5.60 -13.57 3.40
CA TYR A 108 4.59 -14.44 2.80
C TYR A 108 4.86 -15.92 3.12
N GLY A 109 3.80 -16.63 3.52
CA GLY A 109 3.83 -18.06 3.80
C GLY A 109 3.74 -18.40 5.29
N PRO A 110 3.88 -19.69 5.64
CA PRO A 110 3.95 -20.14 7.03
C PRO A 110 5.11 -19.48 7.77
N MET A 111 4.87 -19.01 9.00
CA MET A 111 5.82 -18.22 9.79
C MET A 111 6.39 -18.97 10.99
N GLU A 112 6.13 -20.27 11.17
CA GLU A 112 6.73 -21.05 12.27
C GLU A 112 8.25 -21.23 12.14
N ARG A 113 8.83 -20.80 11.02
CA ARG A 113 10.27 -20.84 10.72
C ARG A 113 10.72 -19.51 10.11
N ASP A 114 11.97 -19.10 10.37
CA ASP A 114 12.59 -17.88 9.81
C ASP A 114 12.74 -17.91 8.28
N LEU A 115 12.76 -19.10 7.69
CA LEU A 115 13.00 -19.28 6.27
C LEU A 115 11.67 -19.46 5.51
N PRO A 116 11.39 -18.67 4.46
CA PRO A 116 10.22 -18.88 3.62
C PRO A 116 10.25 -20.25 2.96
N GLU A 117 9.10 -20.95 2.96
CA GLU A 117 8.93 -22.19 2.19
C GLU A 117 8.98 -21.93 0.67
N ARG A 118 8.65 -20.70 0.24
CA ARG A 118 8.68 -20.24 -1.15
C ARG A 118 9.50 -18.95 -1.25
N PRO A 119 10.84 -19.03 -1.26
CA PRO A 119 11.70 -17.85 -1.19
C PRO A 119 11.41 -16.82 -2.29
N GLU A 120 11.22 -17.26 -3.52
CA GLU A 120 10.96 -16.38 -4.68
C GLU A 120 9.67 -15.56 -4.50
N LEU A 121 8.59 -16.22 -4.06
CA LEU A 121 7.30 -15.58 -3.85
C LEU A 121 7.32 -14.68 -2.61
N ALA A 122 8.02 -15.07 -1.55
CA ALA A 122 8.22 -14.22 -0.38
C ALA A 122 9.02 -12.95 -0.69
N LEU A 123 10.01 -13.03 -1.58
CA LEU A 123 10.77 -11.88 -2.05
C LEU A 123 9.92 -10.96 -2.94
N LEU A 124 9.08 -11.51 -3.82
CA LEU A 124 8.16 -10.71 -4.65
C LEU A 124 7.07 -10.03 -3.80
N ASP A 125 6.50 -10.73 -2.83
CA ASP A 125 5.49 -10.16 -1.92
C ASP A 125 6.10 -9.05 -1.04
N LEU A 126 7.30 -9.29 -0.49
CA LEU A 126 8.05 -8.27 0.24
C LEU A 126 8.38 -7.05 -0.66
N LEU A 127 8.76 -7.28 -1.92
CA LEU A 127 8.99 -6.21 -2.89
C LEU A 127 7.72 -5.40 -3.16
N ARG A 128 6.55 -6.05 -3.30
CA ARG A 128 5.27 -5.36 -3.47
C ARG A 128 4.98 -4.47 -2.28
N ALA A 129 5.06 -5.03 -1.07
CA ALA A 129 4.82 -4.31 0.17
C ALA A 129 5.77 -3.11 0.29
N TYR A 130 7.06 -3.31 -0.02
CA TYR A 130 8.05 -2.25 -0.02
C TYR A 130 7.74 -1.14 -1.05
N ALA A 131 7.48 -1.50 -2.30
CA ALA A 131 7.17 -0.56 -3.38
C ALA A 131 5.91 0.26 -3.05
N HIS A 132 4.86 -0.43 -2.60
CA HIS A 132 3.62 0.18 -2.11
C HIS A 132 3.88 1.19 -0.98
N ASP A 133 4.60 0.76 0.06
CA ASP A 133 4.90 1.60 1.21
C ASP A 133 5.87 2.75 0.90
N CYS A 134 6.66 2.67 -0.17
CA CYS A 134 7.47 3.80 -0.65
C CYS A 134 6.60 4.94 -1.18
N LEU A 135 5.52 4.63 -1.92
CA LEU A 135 4.59 5.65 -2.41
C LEU A 135 3.86 6.30 -1.23
N HIS A 136 3.44 5.51 -0.25
CA HIS A 136 2.91 6.05 0.99
C HIS A 136 3.95 6.91 1.71
N TYR A 137 5.16 6.41 1.94
CA TYR A 137 6.24 7.13 2.60
C TYR A 137 6.45 8.52 1.99
N GLY A 138 6.65 8.57 0.68
CA GLY A 138 6.98 9.80 -0.03
C GLY A 138 5.79 10.66 -0.47
N SER A 139 4.55 10.23 -0.21
CA SER A 139 3.36 11.06 -0.44
C SER A 139 3.37 12.34 0.39
N ARG A 140 2.93 13.46 -0.21
CA ARG A 140 2.79 14.75 0.47
C ARG A 140 1.90 14.62 1.70
N ARG A 141 2.32 15.19 2.83
CA ARG A 141 1.49 15.28 4.04
C ARG A 141 1.48 16.66 4.65
N ARG A 142 0.30 17.10 5.08
CA ARG A 142 0.14 18.34 5.85
C ARG A 142 -0.42 18.02 7.22
N TYR A 143 0.27 18.53 8.25
CA TYR A 143 -0.18 18.48 9.63
C TYR A 143 -0.48 19.89 10.13
N VAL A 144 -1.46 19.97 11.03
CA VAL A 144 -1.80 21.18 11.77
C VAL A 144 -1.79 20.82 13.25
N ASP A 145 -1.20 21.68 14.06
CA ASP A 145 -1.23 21.58 15.53
C ASP A 145 -2.57 22.14 16.03
N VAL A 146 -3.34 21.33 16.73
CA VAL A 146 -4.61 21.71 17.35
C VAL A 146 -4.53 21.35 18.83
N GLY A 147 -4.26 22.33 19.68
CA GLY A 147 -4.18 22.12 21.12
C GLY A 147 -3.03 21.20 21.57
N GLY A 148 -1.93 21.13 20.81
CA GLY A 148 -0.80 20.23 21.09
C GLY A 148 -0.90 18.87 20.42
N GLU A 149 -2.00 18.59 19.70
CA GLU A 149 -2.16 17.37 18.92
C GLU A 149 -1.89 17.61 17.43
N LEU A 150 -1.17 16.68 16.80
CA LEU A 150 -0.87 16.72 15.38
C LEU A 150 -2.02 16.12 14.55
N VAL A 151 -2.83 16.98 13.93
CA VAL A 151 -3.92 16.55 13.05
C VAL A 151 -3.46 16.56 11.60
N ARG A 152 -3.52 15.41 10.93
CA ARG A 152 -3.23 15.28 9.49
C ARG A 152 -4.40 15.81 8.67
N THR A 153 -4.18 16.90 7.94
CA THR A 153 -5.18 17.55 7.09
C THR A 153 -5.03 17.24 5.60
N GLN A 154 -3.89 16.68 5.20
CA GLN A 154 -3.66 16.19 3.84
C GLN A 154 -2.78 14.95 3.86
N TYR A 155 -3.13 13.99 3.01
CA TYR A 155 -2.34 12.82 2.68
C TYR A 155 -2.43 12.54 1.17
N GLY A 156 -1.37 12.88 0.43
CA GLY A 156 -1.39 12.94 -1.03
C GLY A 156 -2.50 13.85 -1.52
N ILE A 157 -3.45 13.26 -2.26
CA ILE A 157 -4.64 13.93 -2.77
C ILE A 157 -5.86 13.81 -1.84
N ASN A 158 -5.74 13.10 -0.71
CA ASN A 158 -6.83 12.95 0.26
C ASN A 158 -6.77 14.09 1.29
N PHE A 159 -7.85 14.85 1.41
CA PHE A 159 -7.94 16.01 2.31
C PHE A 159 -8.92 15.77 3.47
N ARG A 160 -8.59 16.32 4.63
CA ARG A 160 -9.41 16.27 5.84
C ARG A 160 -9.35 17.60 6.59
N ARG A 161 -10.48 18.04 7.13
CA ARG A 161 -10.55 19.21 8.02
C ARG A 161 -10.06 18.83 9.41
N VAL A 162 -9.66 19.81 10.21
CA VAL A 162 -9.29 19.60 11.62
C VAL A 162 -10.44 19.01 12.45
N SER A 163 -11.68 19.23 12.03
CA SER A 163 -12.90 18.64 12.62
C SER A 163 -13.13 17.16 12.24
N GLY A 164 -12.24 16.56 11.44
CA GLY A 164 -12.36 15.18 10.99
C GLY A 164 -13.15 14.98 9.69
N ARG A 165 -13.85 16.00 9.19
CA ARG A 165 -14.64 15.92 7.94
C ARG A 165 -13.72 15.62 6.74
N THR A 166 -14.05 14.57 5.98
CA THR A 166 -13.28 14.10 4.81
C THR A 166 -13.73 14.82 3.54
N TYR A 167 -12.80 15.01 2.60
CA TYR A 167 -13.12 15.59 1.30
C TYR A 167 -13.99 14.66 0.47
N SER A 168 -13.69 13.37 0.45
CA SER A 168 -14.48 12.34 -0.24
C SER A 168 -15.19 11.41 0.72
N ALA A 169 -16.42 11.02 0.37
CA ALA A 169 -17.24 10.13 1.16
C ALA A 169 -16.78 8.67 1.06
N ALA A 170 -17.18 7.84 2.02
CA ALA A 170 -17.03 6.40 1.91
C ALA A 170 -17.95 5.87 0.80
N ASP A 171 -17.44 4.94 -0.01
CA ASP A 171 -18.29 4.26 -0.99
C ASP A 171 -19.35 3.42 -0.26
N PRO A 172 -20.57 3.31 -0.80
CA PRO A 172 -21.56 2.37 -0.29
C PRO A 172 -21.01 0.93 -0.24
N LYS A 173 -21.48 0.16 0.75
CA LYS A 173 -21.11 -1.25 0.88
C LYS A 173 -21.48 -2.00 -0.41
N GLY A 174 -20.53 -2.74 -0.96
CA GLY A 174 -20.73 -3.53 -2.19
C GLY A 174 -20.63 -2.73 -3.50
N SER A 175 -20.29 -1.43 -3.47
CA SER A 175 -20.06 -0.66 -4.70
C SER A 175 -18.96 -1.28 -5.57
N SER A 176 -19.17 -1.31 -6.89
CA SER A 176 -18.18 -1.72 -7.89
C SER A 176 -17.33 -0.55 -8.40
N TYR A 177 -17.75 0.69 -8.14
CA TYR A 177 -17.02 1.92 -8.48
C TYR A 177 -16.59 2.65 -7.20
N THR A 178 -15.75 3.67 -7.35
CA THR A 178 -15.35 4.54 -6.23
C THR A 178 -15.50 6.02 -6.53
N ARG A 179 -15.90 6.76 -5.51
CA ARG A 179 -15.82 8.22 -5.39
C ARG A 179 -15.04 8.61 -4.14
N ASN A 180 -14.20 7.70 -3.65
CA ASN A 180 -13.36 7.89 -2.49
C ASN A 180 -11.90 8.10 -2.92
N LEU A 181 -11.34 9.29 -2.66
CA LEU A 181 -9.96 9.60 -3.00
C LEU A 181 -8.94 8.72 -2.27
N GLY A 182 -9.30 8.16 -1.12
CA GLY A 182 -8.48 7.17 -0.42
C GLY A 182 -8.39 5.86 -1.19
N VAL A 183 -9.51 5.35 -1.72
CA VAL A 183 -9.52 4.14 -2.55
C VAL A 183 -8.80 4.37 -3.88
N VAL A 184 -9.00 5.53 -4.52
CA VAL A 184 -8.27 5.90 -5.75
C VAL A 184 -6.76 5.95 -5.50
N MET A 185 -6.33 6.58 -4.40
CA MET A 185 -4.91 6.65 -4.04
C MET A 185 -4.34 5.27 -3.73
N GLU A 186 -5.05 4.45 -2.95
CA GLU A 186 -4.62 3.09 -2.59
C GLU A 186 -4.46 2.21 -3.84
N GLY A 187 -5.48 2.20 -4.72
CA GLY A 187 -5.42 1.43 -5.97
C GLY A 187 -4.34 1.93 -6.92
N ALA A 188 -4.05 3.24 -6.95
CA ALA A 188 -2.92 3.77 -7.70
C ALA A 188 -1.58 3.27 -7.13
N CYS A 189 -1.42 3.26 -5.79
CA CYS A 189 -0.22 2.74 -5.16
C CYS A 189 -0.02 1.24 -5.44
N ASP A 190 -1.06 0.42 -5.27
CA ASP A 190 -0.96 -1.02 -5.43
C ASP A 190 -0.82 -1.45 -6.90
N ARG A 191 -1.53 -0.81 -7.84
CA ARG A 191 -1.32 -1.04 -9.28
C ARG A 191 0.14 -0.80 -9.67
N GLU A 192 0.75 0.27 -9.15
CA GLU A 192 2.14 0.59 -9.46
C GLU A 192 3.13 -0.39 -8.80
N ALA A 193 2.88 -0.79 -7.55
CA ALA A 193 3.66 -1.81 -6.87
C ALA A 193 3.61 -3.16 -7.60
N ARG A 194 2.42 -3.58 -8.06
CA ARG A 194 2.21 -4.79 -8.87
C ARG A 194 2.88 -4.71 -10.24
N ARG A 195 2.93 -3.53 -10.85
CA ARG A 195 3.67 -3.32 -12.11
C ARG A 195 5.16 -3.54 -11.92
N ILE A 196 5.74 -3.02 -10.84
CA ILE A 196 7.15 -3.18 -10.47
C ILE A 196 7.49 -4.65 -10.20
N THR A 197 6.67 -5.34 -9.41
CA THR A 197 6.91 -6.76 -9.06
C THR A 197 6.76 -7.67 -10.26
N ARG A 198 5.80 -7.40 -11.16
CA ARG A 198 5.67 -8.10 -12.45
C ARG A 198 6.91 -7.91 -13.31
N GLU A 199 7.41 -6.68 -13.39
CA GLU A 199 8.64 -6.40 -14.13
C GLU A 199 9.86 -7.11 -13.51
N ALA A 200 9.97 -7.12 -12.18
CA ALA A 200 11.01 -7.86 -11.47
C ALA A 200 10.94 -9.37 -11.76
N ALA A 201 9.75 -9.96 -11.66
CA ALA A 201 9.52 -11.37 -11.96
C ALA A 201 9.93 -11.74 -13.39
N VAL A 202 9.56 -10.91 -14.39
CA VAL A 202 9.97 -11.11 -15.79
C VAL A 202 11.49 -11.02 -15.94
N ARG A 203 12.13 -10.01 -15.34
CA ARG A 203 13.59 -9.80 -15.45
C ARG A 203 14.42 -10.90 -14.81
N THR A 204 13.91 -11.54 -13.76
CA THR A 204 14.58 -12.65 -13.06
C THR A 204 14.06 -14.03 -13.47
N GLY A 205 13.16 -14.11 -14.44
CA GLY A 205 12.65 -15.39 -14.96
C GLY A 205 11.78 -16.18 -13.98
N LEU A 206 11.20 -15.51 -12.96
CA LEU A 206 10.29 -16.14 -12.02
C LEU A 206 8.99 -16.54 -12.71
N ARG A 207 8.51 -17.75 -12.40
CA ARG A 207 7.31 -18.34 -13.02
C ARG A 207 6.19 -18.48 -12.02
N GLU A 208 4.96 -18.46 -12.53
CA GLU A 208 3.77 -18.79 -11.78
C GLU A 208 3.90 -20.21 -11.18
N PRO A 209 3.71 -20.39 -9.85
CA PRO A 209 3.73 -21.71 -9.23
C PRO A 209 2.55 -22.59 -9.68
N GLU A 210 2.76 -23.91 -9.68
CA GLU A 210 1.73 -24.87 -10.10
C GLU A 210 0.63 -25.09 -9.05
N ASP A 211 0.94 -24.97 -7.76
CA ASP A 211 -0.06 -25.17 -6.71
C ASP A 211 -1.03 -23.98 -6.58
N PRO A 212 -2.27 -24.22 -6.13
CA PRO A 212 -3.30 -23.18 -6.10
C PRO A 212 -2.95 -21.94 -5.27
N THR A 213 -2.38 -22.12 -4.07
CA THR A 213 -2.10 -21.00 -3.16
C THR A 213 -0.94 -20.14 -3.67
N GLY A 214 0.16 -20.78 -4.10
CA GLY A 214 1.28 -20.09 -4.71
C GLY A 214 0.90 -19.36 -5.99
N ARG A 215 0.02 -19.96 -6.82
CA ARG A 215 -0.53 -19.34 -8.02
C ARG A 215 -1.33 -18.07 -7.71
N LEU A 216 -2.26 -18.16 -6.77
CA LEU A 216 -3.10 -17.04 -6.36
C LEU A 216 -2.26 -15.86 -5.87
N ALA A 217 -1.31 -16.14 -4.98
CA ALA A 217 -0.41 -15.11 -4.45
C ALA A 217 0.50 -14.54 -5.53
N PHE A 218 1.07 -15.35 -6.43
CA PHE A 218 1.88 -14.84 -7.54
C PHE A 218 1.09 -13.89 -8.45
N ARG A 219 -0.16 -14.26 -8.80
CA ARG A 219 -1.03 -13.43 -9.63
C ARG A 219 -1.44 -12.14 -8.94
N ASP A 220 -1.75 -12.20 -7.65
CA ASP A 220 -2.03 -11.03 -6.82
C ASP A 220 -0.82 -10.10 -6.75
N THR A 221 0.36 -10.64 -6.45
CA THR A 221 1.59 -9.86 -6.35
C THR A 221 1.96 -9.18 -7.67
N THR A 222 1.65 -9.79 -8.82
CA THR A 222 2.00 -9.28 -10.17
C THR A 222 0.85 -8.55 -10.88
N GLY A 223 -0.32 -8.42 -10.24
CA GLY A 223 -1.51 -7.80 -10.83
C GLY A 223 -2.01 -8.52 -12.08
N THR A 224 -2.04 -9.86 -12.04
CA THR A 224 -2.49 -10.75 -13.11
C THR A 224 -3.61 -11.70 -12.65
N LEU A 225 -4.32 -11.32 -11.58
CA LEU A 225 -5.50 -12.05 -11.10
C LEU A 225 -6.56 -12.14 -12.18
N MET A 226 -7.22 -13.30 -12.23
CA MET A 226 -8.34 -13.58 -13.13
C MET A 226 -9.67 -13.53 -12.35
N SER A 227 -10.80 -13.45 -13.06
CA SER A 227 -12.13 -13.40 -12.43
C SER A 227 -12.43 -14.62 -11.53
N GLU A 228 -11.85 -15.77 -11.85
CA GLU A 228 -11.95 -17.00 -11.04
C GLU A 228 -11.21 -16.88 -9.68
N ASP A 229 -10.10 -16.13 -9.63
CA ASP A 229 -9.28 -15.97 -8.43
C ASP A 229 -9.99 -15.12 -7.36
N VAL A 230 -10.83 -14.18 -7.82
CA VAL A 230 -11.52 -13.17 -7.00
C VAL A 230 -12.96 -13.56 -6.64
N THR A 231 -13.46 -14.69 -7.17
CA THR A 231 -14.80 -15.15 -6.85
C THR A 231 -14.87 -15.51 -5.36
N PRO A 232 -15.78 -14.89 -4.57
CA PRO A 232 -15.87 -15.17 -3.14
C PRO A 232 -16.24 -16.62 -2.89
N ALA A 233 -15.42 -17.31 -2.10
CA ALA A 233 -15.79 -18.59 -1.49
C ALA A 233 -16.22 -18.31 -0.04
N PRO A 234 -17.33 -18.88 0.45
CA PRO A 234 -17.72 -18.68 1.84
C PRO A 234 -16.62 -19.21 2.76
N LEU A 235 -16.08 -18.33 3.60
CA LEU A 235 -15.14 -18.71 4.64
C LEU A 235 -15.79 -19.72 5.59
N ARG A 236 -15.07 -20.80 5.88
CA ARG A 236 -15.47 -21.77 6.89
C ARG A 236 -15.23 -21.18 8.28
N GLU A 237 -16.06 -21.56 9.25
CA GLU A 237 -15.96 -21.09 10.64
C GLU A 237 -14.58 -21.39 11.28
N TYR A 238 -13.89 -22.42 10.77
CA TYR A 238 -12.55 -22.84 11.19
C TYR A 238 -11.51 -22.70 10.06
N ALA A 239 -11.66 -21.67 9.22
CA ALA A 239 -10.67 -21.35 8.19
C ALA A 239 -9.28 -21.14 8.81
N ASP A 240 -8.28 -21.84 8.28
CA ASP A 240 -6.87 -21.64 8.64
C ASP A 240 -6.38 -20.25 8.18
N GLU A 241 -5.17 -19.87 8.58
CA GLU A 241 -4.67 -18.52 8.27
C GLU A 241 -4.37 -18.31 6.78
N ALA A 242 -4.06 -19.37 6.03
CA ALA A 242 -3.90 -19.28 4.59
C ALA A 242 -5.24 -19.00 3.90
N GLU A 243 -6.34 -19.63 4.34
CA GLU A 243 -7.70 -19.33 3.87
C GLU A 243 -8.10 -17.88 4.20
N ARG A 244 -7.74 -17.37 5.40
CA ARG A 244 -7.99 -15.97 5.79
C ARG A 244 -7.17 -14.98 4.97
N TYR A 245 -5.92 -15.32 4.67
CA TYR A 245 -5.06 -14.54 3.77
C TYR A 245 -5.70 -14.45 2.38
N ALA A 246 -6.12 -15.59 1.81
CA ALA A 246 -6.76 -15.63 0.50
C ALA A 246 -8.06 -14.80 0.47
N GLU A 247 -8.87 -14.83 1.52
CA GLU A 247 -10.05 -13.98 1.61
C GLU A 247 -9.70 -12.49 1.74
N ALA A 248 -8.69 -12.14 2.55
CA ALA A 248 -8.24 -10.75 2.68
C ALA A 248 -7.76 -10.19 1.33
N LEU A 249 -7.03 -11.00 0.55
CA LEU A 249 -6.63 -10.72 -0.82
C LEU A 249 -7.84 -10.44 -1.72
N ARG A 250 -8.85 -11.33 -1.74
CA ARG A 250 -10.06 -11.13 -2.56
C ARG A 250 -10.82 -9.86 -2.18
N ARG A 251 -10.92 -9.57 -0.89
CA ARG A 251 -11.55 -8.32 -0.40
C ARG A 251 -10.75 -7.09 -0.80
N TYR A 252 -9.43 -7.15 -0.76
CA TYR A 252 -8.57 -6.06 -1.22
C TYR A 252 -8.74 -5.85 -2.73
N GLU A 253 -8.70 -6.92 -3.52
CA GLU A 253 -8.85 -6.84 -4.97
C GLU A 253 -10.20 -6.21 -5.38
N THR A 254 -11.29 -6.69 -4.80
CA THR A 254 -12.63 -6.19 -5.09
C THR A 254 -12.90 -4.80 -4.52
N GLY A 255 -12.39 -4.51 -3.32
CA GLY A 255 -12.63 -3.27 -2.60
C GLY A 255 -11.73 -2.10 -3.02
N VAL A 256 -10.58 -2.39 -3.63
CA VAL A 256 -9.58 -1.39 -4.02
C VAL A 256 -9.29 -1.47 -5.51
N ASN A 257 -8.67 -2.56 -5.97
CA ASN A 257 -8.07 -2.62 -7.30
C ASN A 257 -9.10 -2.61 -8.43
N HIS A 258 -10.17 -3.39 -8.31
CA HIS A 258 -11.28 -3.36 -9.28
C HIS A 258 -11.99 -2.01 -9.32
N ARG A 259 -12.17 -1.36 -8.17
CA ARG A 259 -12.79 -0.02 -8.13
C ARG A 259 -11.90 1.03 -8.76
N TYR A 260 -10.60 0.91 -8.55
CA TYR A 260 -9.62 1.80 -9.17
C TYR A 260 -9.54 1.57 -10.69
N ALA A 261 -9.55 0.32 -11.16
CA ALA A 261 -9.67 0.01 -12.57
C ALA A 261 -10.95 0.62 -13.17
N SER A 262 -12.10 0.42 -12.52
CA SER A 262 -13.37 1.00 -12.96
C SER A 262 -13.34 2.54 -13.01
N PHE A 263 -12.63 3.18 -12.07
CA PHE A 263 -12.41 4.63 -12.10
C PHE A 263 -11.59 5.05 -13.32
N LEU A 264 -10.53 4.32 -13.67
CA LEU A 264 -9.72 4.63 -14.85
C LEU A 264 -10.51 4.42 -16.14
N ASP A 265 -11.25 3.32 -16.25
CA ASP A 265 -12.09 3.02 -17.42
C ASP A 265 -13.18 4.08 -17.62
N GLU A 266 -13.74 4.62 -16.53
CA GLU A 266 -14.75 5.67 -16.56
C GLU A 266 -14.16 7.03 -17.01
N PHE A 267 -13.01 7.43 -16.45
CA PHE A 267 -12.50 8.81 -16.61
C PHE A 267 -11.39 8.95 -17.66
N ALA A 268 -10.80 7.84 -18.12
CA ALA A 268 -9.71 7.84 -19.09
C ALA A 268 -9.78 6.64 -20.05
N PRO A 269 -10.91 6.37 -20.72
CA PRO A 269 -11.01 5.26 -21.65
C PRO A 269 -9.98 5.43 -22.79
N GLY A 270 -9.01 4.51 -22.86
CA GLY A 270 -7.88 4.54 -23.80
C GLY A 270 -6.70 5.41 -23.38
N GLU A 271 -6.76 6.07 -22.22
CA GLU A 271 -5.72 6.95 -21.65
C GLU A 271 -5.41 6.59 -20.18
N GLU A 272 -5.68 5.36 -19.76
CA GLU A 272 -5.66 4.91 -18.37
C GLU A 272 -4.27 5.07 -17.75
N GLU A 273 -3.21 4.80 -18.51
CA GLU A 273 -1.81 4.96 -18.08
C GLU A 273 -1.41 6.43 -17.87
N GLU A 274 -1.96 7.35 -18.66
CA GLU A 274 -1.74 8.79 -18.49
C GLU A 274 -2.41 9.28 -17.21
N LEU A 275 -3.68 8.92 -17.01
CA LEU A 275 -4.42 9.27 -15.79
C LEU A 275 -3.77 8.63 -14.55
N HIS A 276 -3.34 7.37 -14.63
CA HIS A 276 -2.61 6.70 -13.56
C HIS A 276 -1.31 7.44 -13.20
N THR A 277 -0.52 7.85 -14.20
CA THR A 277 0.71 8.62 -14.00
C THR A 277 0.43 9.99 -13.37
N LEU A 278 -0.61 10.70 -13.82
CA LEU A 278 -1.03 11.99 -13.24
C LEU A 278 -1.48 11.85 -11.79
N LEU A 279 -2.23 10.79 -11.47
CA LEU A 279 -2.64 10.48 -10.10
C LEU A 279 -1.43 10.26 -9.18
N LEU A 280 -0.47 9.42 -9.59
CA LEU A 280 0.72 9.17 -8.78
C LEU A 280 1.53 10.45 -8.55
N ARG A 281 1.70 11.28 -9.59
CA ARG A 281 2.35 12.60 -9.45
C ARG A 281 1.60 13.51 -8.48
N ALA A 282 0.27 13.54 -8.54
CA ALA A 282 -0.56 14.31 -7.62
C ALA A 282 -0.49 13.77 -6.18
N VAL A 283 -0.41 12.44 -6.00
CA VAL A 283 -0.22 11.80 -4.69
C VAL A 283 1.13 12.15 -4.08
N ILE A 284 2.19 12.11 -4.87
CA ILE A 284 3.56 12.44 -4.43
C ILE A 284 3.67 13.93 -4.08
N SER A 285 3.28 14.82 -4.99
CA SER A 285 3.40 16.27 -4.81
C SER A 285 2.36 16.87 -3.85
N GLY A 286 1.19 16.24 -3.77
CA GLY A 286 -0.02 16.79 -3.15
C GLY A 286 -0.64 17.95 -3.94
N ASP A 287 -0.18 18.20 -5.17
CA ASP A 287 -0.77 19.19 -6.08
C ASP A 287 -1.72 18.50 -7.05
N THR A 288 -3.01 18.85 -6.94
CA THR A 288 -4.06 18.31 -7.81
C THR A 288 -4.30 19.16 -9.05
N GLN A 289 -3.64 20.32 -9.23
CA GLN A 289 -3.92 21.20 -10.38
C GLN A 289 -3.69 20.55 -11.74
N PRO A 290 -2.61 19.79 -12.00
CA PRO A 290 -2.44 19.11 -13.28
C PRO A 290 -3.56 18.07 -13.53
N LEU A 291 -3.90 17.30 -12.50
CA LEU A 291 -4.98 16.31 -12.55
C LEU A 291 -6.34 16.97 -12.82
N SER A 292 -6.67 18.05 -12.10
CA SER A 292 -7.92 18.80 -12.32
C SER A 292 -8.01 19.37 -13.72
N ARG A 293 -6.94 19.99 -14.24
CA ARG A 293 -6.94 20.52 -15.62
C ARG A 293 -7.12 19.42 -16.66
N TRP A 294 -6.48 18.27 -16.45
CA TRP A 294 -6.61 17.12 -17.33
C TRP A 294 -8.05 16.60 -17.36
N LEU A 295 -8.66 16.41 -16.18
CA LEU A 295 -10.07 16.00 -16.07
C LEU A 295 -11.02 17.05 -16.67
N ASP A 296 -10.80 18.33 -16.38
CA ASP A 296 -11.65 19.41 -16.86
C ASP A 296 -11.64 19.53 -18.38
N SER A 297 -10.49 19.26 -19.03
CA SER A 297 -10.38 19.27 -20.49
C SER A 297 -11.18 18.17 -21.20
N ARG A 298 -11.52 17.09 -20.49
CA ARG A 298 -12.22 15.91 -21.03
C ARG A 298 -13.68 15.83 -20.59
N HIS A 299 -13.96 16.24 -19.36
CA HIS A 299 -15.25 16.04 -18.68
C HIS A 299 -15.95 17.36 -18.30
N GLY A 300 -15.30 18.50 -18.54
CA GLY A 300 -15.83 19.83 -18.27
C GLY A 300 -15.36 20.43 -16.94
N PRO A 301 -15.51 21.75 -16.74
CA PRO A 301 -14.92 22.46 -15.61
C PRO A 301 -15.37 21.94 -14.24
N GLY A 302 -14.42 21.80 -13.30
CA GLY A 302 -14.71 21.42 -11.91
C GLY A 302 -14.96 19.93 -11.70
N THR A 303 -14.57 19.08 -12.64
CA THR A 303 -14.85 17.64 -12.61
C THR A 303 -14.35 16.99 -11.32
N LEU A 304 -13.10 17.26 -10.91
CA LEU A 304 -12.54 16.66 -9.69
C LEU A 304 -13.40 16.95 -8.45
N ALA A 305 -13.83 18.21 -8.28
CA ALA A 305 -14.67 18.58 -7.16
C ALA A 305 -16.07 17.99 -7.30
N GLY A 306 -16.68 18.02 -8.48
CA GLY A 306 -18.01 17.45 -8.72
C GLY A 306 -18.08 15.95 -8.44
N VAL A 307 -17.00 15.22 -8.68
CA VAL A 307 -16.91 13.77 -8.47
C VAL A 307 -16.64 13.40 -7.01
N PHE A 308 -15.77 14.15 -6.32
CA PHE A 308 -15.21 13.72 -5.04
C PHE A 308 -15.61 14.57 -3.84
N LEU A 309 -16.03 15.83 -4.01
CA LEU A 309 -16.30 16.73 -2.89
C LEU A 309 -17.58 16.30 -2.16
N THR A 310 -17.44 16.01 -0.87
CA THR A 310 -18.55 15.68 0.01
C THR A 310 -19.32 16.95 0.38
N ASP A 311 -20.64 16.84 0.42
CA ASP A 311 -21.51 17.92 0.87
C ASP A 311 -21.11 18.44 2.24
N GLY A 312 -21.10 19.78 2.37
CA GLY A 312 -20.73 20.44 3.62
C GLY A 312 -19.25 20.32 3.99
N TYR A 313 -18.34 19.88 3.11
CA TYR A 313 -16.90 19.87 3.40
C TYR A 313 -16.39 21.23 3.94
N PHE A 314 -16.88 22.32 3.36
CA PHE A 314 -16.56 23.69 3.78
C PHE A 314 -17.51 24.30 4.82
N ALA A 315 -18.53 23.56 5.28
CA ALA A 315 -19.44 24.08 6.30
C ALA A 315 -18.70 24.33 7.63
N PRO A 316 -19.09 25.35 8.41
CA PRO A 316 -18.49 25.60 9.72
C PRO A 316 -18.55 24.36 10.61
N SER A 317 -17.55 24.17 11.47
CA SER A 317 -17.68 23.22 12.57
C SER A 317 -18.79 23.74 13.49
N ALA A 318 -19.77 22.92 13.85
CA ALA A 318 -20.63 23.26 14.98
C ALA A 318 -19.71 23.40 16.20
N GLY A 319 -19.75 24.58 16.83
CA GLY A 319 -18.89 24.94 17.96
C GLY A 319 -19.19 24.13 19.20
#